data_AF-F9G2I9-F1
#
_entry.id   AF-F9G2I9-F1
#
_cell.length_a   1.000
_cell.length_b   1.000
_cell.length_c   1.000
_cell.angle_alpha   90.00
_cell.angle_beta   90.00
_cell.angle_gamma   90.00
#
_symmetry.space_group_name_H-M   'P 1'
#
loop_
_entity.id
_entity.type
_entity.pdbx_description
1 polymer ?
#
loop_
_entity_poly.entity_id
_entity_poly.type
_entity_poly.pdbx_seq_one_letter_code
_entity_poly.pdbx_strand_id
1 'polypeptide(L)'
;KETDKRDWASLCIANADGKPVRVLSPGNKYDLDSKLFDTYWDTYVNEVWNRYTAQDLTINTQTSAGRVKCRVSGDQLLCEGSDRGFAKPTGKDIWGCNSGPFSISEGDTPVHAAVVPRICAAFVRSTLLLDGGNDQPSLGQSSYYTVSPTNHYSRIVHSYEVDGRGYAFPYDDVNPDGNENASGV
;
A
#
# COMPACT_ATOMS: atom_id res chain seq x y z
N LYS A 1 -3.08 18.74 6.52
CA LYS A 1 -4.19 19.66 6.16
C LYS A 1 -3.86 20.55 4.98
N GLU A 2 -2.73 21.25 4.92
CA GLU A 2 -2.49 22.24 3.86
C GLU A 2 -2.41 21.64 2.44
N THR A 3 -1.89 20.41 2.28
CA THR A 3 -1.73 19.77 0.96
C THR A 3 -2.95 18.96 0.51
N ASP A 4 -3.56 18.18 1.40
CA ASP A 4 -4.61 17.20 1.06
C ASP A 4 -5.91 17.38 1.86
N LYS A 5 -6.00 18.44 2.67
CA LYS A 5 -7.13 18.76 3.56
C LYS A 5 -7.46 17.69 4.60
N ARG A 6 -6.58 16.72 4.87
CA ARG A 6 -6.78 15.68 5.90
C ARG A 6 -6.06 16.01 7.21
N ASP A 7 -6.62 15.51 8.31
CA ASP A 7 -6.15 15.77 9.67
C ASP A 7 -5.11 14.76 10.17
N TRP A 8 -3.96 14.72 9.50
CA TRP A 8 -2.82 13.90 9.90
C TRP A 8 -2.29 14.22 11.31
N ALA A 9 -2.47 15.46 11.78
CA ALA A 9 -2.04 15.86 13.12
C ALA A 9 -2.79 15.10 14.22
N SER A 10 -4.02 14.64 13.95
CA SER A 10 -4.79 13.82 14.89
C SER A 10 -4.23 12.40 15.12
N LEU A 11 -3.19 12.01 14.36
CA LEU A 11 -2.39 10.81 14.66
C LEU A 11 -1.48 11.01 15.88
N CYS A 12 -1.10 12.25 16.18
CA CYS A 12 -0.24 12.58 17.32
C CYS A 12 -1.02 12.43 18.63
N ILE A 13 -0.49 11.62 19.54
CA ILE A 13 -1.04 11.40 20.88
C ILE A 13 -0.17 12.12 21.89
N ALA A 14 -0.79 12.99 22.68
CA ALA A 14 -0.15 13.71 23.78
C ALA A 14 -0.57 13.14 25.15
N ASN A 15 0.27 13.32 26.16
CA ASN A 15 -0.08 13.07 27.55
C ASN A 15 -1.00 14.18 28.10
N ALA A 16 -1.38 14.09 29.38
CA ALA A 16 -2.23 15.08 30.04
C ALA A 16 -1.62 16.50 30.09
N ASP A 17 -0.29 16.62 30.01
CA ASP A 17 0.43 17.91 29.97
C ASP A 17 0.56 18.49 28.55
N GLY A 18 -0.02 17.84 27.54
CA GLY A 18 0.08 18.23 26.14
C GLY A 18 1.40 17.87 25.46
N LYS A 19 2.26 17.07 26.10
CA LYS A 19 3.54 16.62 25.51
C LYS A 19 3.30 15.43 24.57
N PRO A 20 3.83 15.44 23.32
CA PRO A 20 3.74 14.30 22.43
C PRO A 20 4.38 13.05 23.04
N VAL A 21 3.69 11.90 22.93
CA VAL A 21 4.15 10.60 23.45
C VAL A 21 4.38 9.60 22.32
N ARG A 22 3.48 9.59 21.34
CA ARG A 22 3.56 8.69 20.18
C ARG A 22 2.75 9.26 19.02
N VAL A 23 2.95 8.69 17.84
CA VAL A 23 2.08 8.90 16.68
C VAL A 23 1.46 7.54 16.33
N LEU A 24 0.15 7.49 16.18
CA LEU A 24 -0.53 6.27 15.72
C LEU A 24 -0.33 6.10 14.22
N SER A 25 -0.11 4.85 13.78
CA SER A 25 -0.20 4.53 12.35
C SER A 25 -1.63 4.80 11.85
N PRO A 26 -1.81 5.08 10.54
CA PRO A 26 -3.14 5.30 9.97
C PRO A 26 -4.11 4.14 10.21
N GLY A 27 -3.62 2.89 10.16
CA GLY A 27 -4.41 1.69 10.47
C GLY A 27 -4.92 1.68 11.92
N ASN A 28 -4.03 1.90 12.89
CA ASN A 28 -4.42 1.94 14.30
C ASN A 28 -5.36 3.11 14.60
N LYS A 29 -5.17 4.27 13.95
CA LYS A 29 -6.10 5.40 14.12
C LYS A 29 -7.46 5.11 13.49
N TYR A 30 -7.50 4.42 12.34
CA TYR A 30 -8.73 4.02 11.69
C TYR A 30 -9.59 3.13 12.60
N ASP A 31 -8.99 2.21 13.34
CA ASP A 31 -9.73 1.36 14.28
C ASP A 31 -10.35 2.13 15.45
N LEU A 32 -9.79 3.30 15.81
CA LEU A 32 -10.35 4.19 16.83
C LEU A 32 -11.38 5.17 16.26
N ASP A 33 -11.22 5.56 15.01
CA ASP A 33 -12.03 6.58 14.33
C ASP A 33 -11.95 6.38 12.82
N SER A 34 -12.85 5.53 12.32
CA SER A 34 -12.90 5.13 10.92
C SER A 34 -13.24 6.28 9.96
N LYS A 35 -13.77 7.39 10.48
CA LYS A 35 -14.19 8.54 9.65
C LYS A 35 -13.04 9.48 9.31
N LEU A 36 -11.93 9.41 10.03
CA LEU A 36 -10.84 10.40 9.93
C LEU A 36 -10.24 10.51 8.51
N PHE A 37 -10.07 9.38 7.85
CA PHE A 37 -9.56 9.29 6.47
C PHE A 37 -10.57 8.62 5.54
N ASP A 38 -11.87 8.75 5.86
CA ASP A 38 -12.91 8.20 5.01
C ASP A 38 -12.81 8.79 3.59
N THR A 39 -13.06 7.93 2.62
CA THR A 39 -12.94 8.18 1.18
C THR A 39 -11.56 8.66 0.69
N TYR A 40 -10.51 8.60 1.52
CA TYR A 40 -9.19 9.17 1.16
C TYR A 40 -8.56 8.47 -0.07
N TRP A 41 -8.76 7.16 -0.18
CA TRP A 41 -8.21 6.34 -1.25
C TRP A 41 -9.14 6.14 -2.44
N ASP A 42 -10.44 6.44 -2.31
CA ASP A 42 -11.49 5.99 -3.24
C ASP A 42 -11.22 6.38 -4.69
N THR A 43 -10.87 7.64 -4.94
CA THR A 43 -10.55 8.12 -6.30
C THR A 43 -9.38 7.36 -6.91
N TYR A 44 -8.28 7.21 -6.15
CA TYR A 44 -7.09 6.51 -6.61
C TYR A 44 -7.37 5.03 -6.86
N VAL A 45 -8.11 4.37 -5.98
CA VAL A 45 -8.53 2.97 -6.16
C VAL A 45 -9.41 2.83 -7.40
N ASN A 46 -10.34 3.76 -7.63
CA ASN A 46 -11.19 3.77 -8.83
C ASN A 46 -10.35 3.90 -10.10
N GLU A 47 -9.37 4.80 -10.12
CA GLU A 47 -8.47 5.01 -11.26
C GLU A 47 -7.57 3.80 -11.52
N VAL A 48 -7.01 3.18 -10.47
CA VAL A 48 -6.26 1.93 -10.55
C VAL A 48 -7.11 0.82 -11.15
N TRP A 49 -8.32 0.61 -10.62
CA TRP A 49 -9.23 -0.42 -11.13
C TRP A 49 -9.55 -0.18 -12.61
N ASN A 50 -9.88 1.05 -12.97
CA ASN A 50 -10.22 1.41 -14.35
C ASN A 50 -9.04 1.17 -15.30
N ARG A 51 -7.83 1.61 -14.94
CA ARG A 51 -6.62 1.43 -15.76
C ARG A 51 -6.36 -0.03 -16.07
N TYR A 52 -6.42 -0.87 -15.05
CA TYR A 52 -6.11 -2.29 -15.18
C TYR A 52 -7.26 -3.14 -15.72
N THR A 53 -8.37 -2.54 -16.20
CA THR A 53 -9.32 -3.24 -17.10
C THR A 53 -8.73 -3.40 -18.51
N ALA A 54 -8.01 -2.40 -19.00
CA ALA A 54 -7.49 -2.34 -20.36
C ALA A 54 -5.98 -2.65 -20.47
N GLN A 55 -5.26 -2.67 -19.34
CA GLN A 55 -3.82 -2.89 -19.26
C GLN A 55 -3.46 -4.01 -18.28
N ASP A 56 -2.46 -4.83 -18.60
CA ASP A 56 -1.90 -5.80 -17.64
C ASP A 56 -1.14 -5.08 -16.52
N LEU A 57 -1.44 -5.45 -15.27
CA LEU A 57 -0.56 -5.22 -14.12
C LEU A 57 0.31 -6.47 -13.96
N THR A 58 1.63 -6.34 -14.12
CA THR A 58 2.55 -7.45 -13.88
C THR A 58 3.08 -7.39 -12.46
N ILE A 59 2.96 -8.49 -11.73
CA ILE A 59 3.49 -8.64 -10.38
C ILE A 59 4.73 -9.54 -10.43
N ASN A 60 5.89 -8.98 -10.16
CA ASN A 60 7.06 -9.77 -9.82
C ASN A 60 6.86 -10.33 -8.41
N THR A 61 6.55 -11.62 -8.30
CA THR A 61 6.33 -12.25 -6.99
C THR A 61 7.64 -12.32 -6.20
N GLN A 62 8.80 -12.27 -6.85
CA GLN A 62 10.12 -12.52 -6.25
C GLN A 62 10.16 -13.89 -5.55
N THR A 63 9.40 -14.85 -6.09
CA THR A 63 9.37 -16.27 -5.68
C THR A 63 9.60 -17.15 -6.91
N SER A 64 9.54 -18.47 -6.74
CA SER A 64 9.57 -19.43 -7.85
C SER A 64 8.43 -19.28 -8.85
N ALA A 65 7.33 -18.61 -8.47
CA ALA A 65 6.23 -18.28 -9.39
C ALA A 65 6.62 -17.20 -10.42
N GLY A 66 7.73 -16.49 -10.20
CA GLY A 66 8.23 -15.49 -11.14
C GLY A 66 7.28 -14.30 -11.30
N ARG A 67 7.03 -13.92 -12.55
CA ARG A 67 6.22 -12.75 -12.91
C ARG A 67 4.81 -13.20 -13.30
N VAL A 68 3.82 -12.65 -12.62
CA VAL A 68 2.40 -13.00 -12.77
C VAL A 68 1.66 -11.83 -13.41
N LYS A 69 0.86 -12.10 -14.44
CA LYS A 69 -0.01 -11.08 -15.01
C LYS A 69 -1.32 -11.01 -14.27
N CYS A 70 -1.76 -9.79 -14.01
CA CYS A 70 -3.04 -9.50 -13.41
C CYS A 70 -3.85 -8.55 -14.29
N ARG A 71 -5.17 -8.76 -14.34
CA ARG A 71 -6.11 -7.91 -15.07
C ARG A 71 -7.42 -7.78 -14.31
N VAL A 72 -7.97 -6.57 -14.27
CA VAL A 72 -9.31 -6.34 -13.72
C VAL A 72 -10.34 -6.91 -14.68
N SER A 73 -11.18 -7.80 -14.17
CA SER A 73 -12.32 -8.40 -14.86
C SER A 73 -13.51 -8.43 -13.90
N GLY A 74 -14.62 -7.82 -14.32
CA GLY A 74 -15.74 -7.57 -13.40
C GLY A 74 -15.33 -6.62 -12.27
N ASP A 75 -15.56 -7.04 -11.04
CA ASP A 75 -15.24 -6.29 -9.82
C ASP A 75 -13.91 -6.73 -9.15
N GLN A 76 -13.20 -7.68 -9.76
CA GLN A 76 -11.98 -8.27 -9.21
C GLN A 76 -10.76 -8.03 -10.11
N LEU A 77 -9.60 -7.89 -9.50
CA LEU A 77 -8.31 -8.09 -10.16
C LEU A 77 -7.99 -9.59 -10.14
N LEU A 78 -7.89 -10.21 -11.31
CA LEU A 78 -7.56 -11.63 -11.46
C LEU A 78 -6.09 -11.75 -11.81
N CYS A 79 -5.36 -12.62 -11.11
CA CYS A 79 -3.93 -12.86 -11.33
C CYS A 79 -3.69 -14.31 -11.75
N GLU A 80 -2.91 -14.52 -12.81
CA GLU A 80 -2.57 -15.86 -13.31
C GLU A 80 -1.97 -16.75 -12.20
N GLY A 81 -2.52 -17.94 -12.00
CA GLY A 81 -2.05 -18.87 -10.96
C GLY A 81 -2.57 -18.60 -9.55
N SER A 82 -3.32 -17.51 -9.34
CA SER A 82 -4.08 -17.31 -8.10
C SER A 82 -5.41 -18.07 -8.14
N ASP A 83 -5.80 -18.66 -7.02
CA ASP A 83 -7.04 -19.41 -6.82
C ASP A 83 -8.29 -18.53 -6.72
N ARG A 84 -8.12 -17.24 -6.42
CA ARG A 84 -9.21 -16.28 -6.31
C ARG A 84 -8.78 -14.87 -6.72
N GLY A 85 -9.75 -14.08 -7.15
CA GLY A 85 -9.54 -12.66 -7.46
C GLY A 85 -9.33 -11.80 -6.22
N PHE A 86 -8.72 -10.65 -6.43
CA PHE A 86 -8.56 -9.59 -5.44
C PHE A 86 -9.71 -8.59 -5.62
N ALA A 87 -10.58 -8.45 -4.62
CA ALA A 87 -11.63 -7.44 -4.62
C ALA A 87 -11.04 -6.01 -4.62
N LYS A 88 -11.86 -5.03 -4.99
CA LYS A 88 -11.50 -3.61 -4.87
C LYS A 88 -11.23 -3.23 -3.41
N PRO A 89 -10.03 -2.74 -3.04
CA PRO A 89 -9.69 -2.41 -1.67
C PRO A 89 -10.42 -1.14 -1.23
N THR A 90 -10.80 -1.13 0.03
CA THR A 90 -11.23 0.06 0.76
C THR A 90 -10.01 0.78 1.36
N GLY A 91 -10.23 1.98 1.89
CA GLY A 91 -9.18 2.66 2.66
C GLY A 91 -8.69 1.84 3.86
N LYS A 92 -9.59 1.11 4.55
CA LYS A 92 -9.22 0.21 5.66
C LYS A 92 -8.21 -0.84 5.21
N ASP A 93 -8.48 -1.48 4.08
CA ASP A 93 -7.63 -2.53 3.55
C ASP A 93 -6.23 -1.98 3.27
N ILE A 94 -6.12 -0.80 2.65
CA ILE A 94 -4.84 -0.15 2.34
C ILE A 94 -4.08 0.25 3.61
N TRP A 95 -4.77 0.78 4.63
CA TRP A 95 -4.10 1.18 5.88
C TRP A 95 -3.57 -0.01 6.69
N GLY A 96 -4.27 -1.13 6.64
CA GLY A 96 -3.95 -2.31 7.45
C GLY A 96 -3.17 -3.40 6.72
N CYS A 97 -3.20 -3.44 5.39
CA CYS A 97 -2.66 -4.53 4.57
C CYS A 97 -3.04 -5.94 5.03
N ASN A 98 -4.22 -6.12 5.63
CA ASN A 98 -4.59 -7.38 6.32
C ASN A 98 -6.08 -7.74 6.21
N SER A 99 -6.85 -7.03 5.40
CA SER A 99 -8.29 -7.25 5.22
C SER A 99 -8.68 -7.12 3.75
N GLY A 100 -9.89 -7.58 3.42
CA GLY A 100 -10.43 -7.54 2.06
C GLY A 100 -9.50 -8.27 1.07
N PRO A 101 -9.03 -7.61 -0.01
CA PRO A 101 -8.11 -8.23 -0.95
C PRO A 101 -6.72 -8.51 -0.37
N PHE A 102 -6.38 -7.98 0.81
CA PHE A 102 -5.08 -8.17 1.43
C PHE A 102 -5.11 -9.14 2.62
N SER A 103 -6.21 -9.86 2.83
CA SER A 103 -6.21 -10.99 3.75
C SER A 103 -5.64 -12.25 3.08
N ILE A 104 -4.67 -12.88 3.73
CA ILE A 104 -4.13 -14.19 3.35
C ILE A 104 -4.70 -15.23 4.30
N SER A 105 -5.28 -16.30 3.77
CA SER A 105 -5.89 -17.40 4.53
C SER A 105 -5.12 -18.71 4.35
N GLU A 106 -5.27 -19.60 5.32
CA GLU A 106 -4.82 -20.98 5.17
C GLU A 106 -5.54 -21.63 3.98
N GLY A 107 -4.76 -22.09 2.99
CA GLY A 107 -5.28 -22.67 1.75
C GLY A 107 -5.16 -21.79 0.50
N ASP A 108 -4.86 -20.48 0.65
CA ASP A 108 -4.55 -19.62 -0.49
C ASP A 108 -3.34 -20.17 -1.28
N THR A 109 -3.36 -20.03 -2.60
CA THR A 109 -2.22 -20.44 -3.43
C THR A 109 -0.96 -19.65 -3.08
N PRO A 110 0.25 -20.22 -3.27
CA PRO A 110 1.50 -19.47 -3.10
C PRO A 110 1.55 -18.19 -3.94
N VAL A 111 0.92 -18.20 -5.13
CA VAL A 111 0.78 -17.01 -5.97
C VAL A 111 -0.10 -15.95 -5.30
N HIS A 112 -1.28 -16.33 -4.78
CA HIS A 112 -2.15 -15.39 -4.09
C HIS A 112 -1.41 -14.73 -2.90
N ALA A 113 -0.79 -15.55 -2.06
CA ALA A 113 -0.02 -15.08 -0.91
C ALA A 113 1.16 -14.18 -1.30
N ALA A 114 1.83 -14.47 -2.42
CA ALA A 114 2.93 -13.65 -2.90
C ALA A 114 2.46 -12.32 -3.52
N VAL A 115 1.28 -12.27 -4.15
CA VAL A 115 0.75 -11.05 -4.80
C VAL A 115 0.27 -10.01 -3.77
N VAL A 116 -0.38 -10.44 -2.68
CA VAL A 116 -0.93 -9.55 -1.62
C VAL A 116 0.06 -8.46 -1.17
N PRO A 117 1.28 -8.77 -0.70
CA PRO A 117 2.20 -7.76 -0.19
C PRO A 117 2.59 -6.73 -1.25
N ARG A 118 2.76 -7.15 -2.51
CA ARG A 118 3.19 -6.26 -3.61
C ARG A 118 2.10 -5.26 -3.96
N ILE A 119 0.86 -5.70 -4.05
CA ILE A 119 -0.26 -4.80 -4.35
C ILE A 119 -0.50 -3.84 -3.17
N CYS A 120 -0.45 -4.33 -1.92
CA CYS A 120 -0.65 -3.42 -0.78
C CYS A 120 0.45 -2.36 -0.71
N ALA A 121 1.73 -2.73 -0.84
CA ALA A 121 2.84 -1.79 -0.84
C ALA A 121 2.71 -0.75 -1.96
N ALA A 122 2.29 -1.16 -3.17
CA ALA A 122 2.09 -0.27 -4.30
C ALA A 122 0.94 0.73 -4.09
N PHE A 123 -0.11 0.35 -3.36
CA PHE A 123 -1.16 1.27 -2.92
C PHE A 123 -0.66 2.26 -1.87
N VAL A 124 -0.04 1.76 -0.80
CA VAL A 124 0.48 2.57 0.30
C VAL A 124 1.45 3.64 -0.19
N ARG A 125 2.34 3.28 -1.13
CA ARG A 125 3.33 4.17 -1.75
C ARG A 125 2.81 4.93 -2.96
N SER A 126 1.61 4.62 -3.43
CA SER A 126 0.92 5.29 -4.54
C SER A 126 1.68 5.20 -5.86
N THR A 127 2.24 4.02 -6.14
CA THR A 127 3.08 3.77 -7.32
C THR A 127 2.30 3.21 -8.51
N LEU A 128 1.14 2.60 -8.28
CA LEU A 128 0.34 1.91 -9.31
C LEU A 128 -0.07 2.79 -10.50
N LEU A 129 -0.12 4.11 -10.35
CA LEU A 129 -0.48 5.02 -11.44
C LEU A 129 0.69 5.78 -12.07
N LEU A 130 1.91 5.60 -11.56
CA LEU A 130 3.13 6.21 -12.08
C LEU A 130 3.61 5.51 -13.35
N ASP A 131 4.48 6.16 -14.12
CA ASP A 131 5.21 5.52 -15.21
C ASP A 131 6.07 4.37 -14.66
N GLY A 132 5.93 3.16 -15.22
CA GLY A 132 6.50 1.93 -14.67
C GLY A 132 5.65 1.26 -13.58
N GLY A 133 4.60 1.93 -13.09
CA GLY A 133 3.71 1.43 -12.04
C GLY A 133 2.87 0.20 -12.41
N ASN A 134 2.83 -0.19 -13.69
CA ASN A 134 2.20 -1.41 -14.17
C ASN A 134 3.11 -2.65 -14.03
N ASP A 135 4.32 -2.50 -13.50
CA ASP A 135 5.21 -3.58 -13.08
C ASP A 135 5.54 -3.40 -11.60
N GLN A 136 5.14 -4.34 -10.74
CA GLN A 136 5.24 -4.19 -9.29
C GLN A 136 5.99 -5.37 -8.63
N PRO A 137 6.95 -5.10 -7.74
CA PRO A 137 7.61 -3.80 -7.52
C PRO A 137 8.64 -3.52 -8.64
N SER A 138 8.64 -2.31 -9.21
CA SER A 138 9.69 -1.86 -10.15
C SER A 138 10.25 -0.47 -9.82
N LEU A 139 9.43 0.40 -9.21
CA LEU A 139 9.84 1.73 -8.78
C LEU A 139 10.47 1.67 -7.38
N GLY A 140 11.57 2.40 -7.17
CA GLY A 140 12.27 2.51 -5.89
C GLY A 140 11.85 3.72 -5.06
N GLN A 141 12.55 3.97 -3.94
CA GLN A 141 12.23 5.00 -2.96
C GLN A 141 12.03 6.41 -3.53
N SER A 142 12.77 6.78 -4.58
CA SER A 142 12.64 8.09 -5.23
C SER A 142 11.25 8.35 -5.83
N SER A 143 10.46 7.29 -6.08
CA SER A 143 9.11 7.39 -6.64
C SER A 143 8.01 7.28 -5.58
N TYR A 144 8.33 6.80 -4.37
CA TYR A 144 7.34 6.56 -3.33
C TYR A 144 6.76 7.86 -2.79
N TYR A 145 5.45 7.88 -2.57
CA TYR A 145 4.74 9.00 -1.93
C TYR A 145 4.87 10.35 -2.68
N THR A 146 5.11 10.31 -3.99
CA THR A 146 5.32 11.49 -4.84
C THR A 146 4.03 12.08 -5.41
N VAL A 147 2.91 11.35 -5.29
CA VAL A 147 1.59 11.74 -5.77
C VAL A 147 0.56 11.73 -4.64
N SER A 148 -0.64 12.23 -4.92
CA SER A 148 -1.78 12.23 -4.00
C SER A 148 -2.90 11.33 -4.57
N PRO A 149 -3.64 10.59 -3.71
CA PRO A 149 -3.39 10.38 -2.29
C PRO A 149 -2.11 9.58 -2.05
N THR A 150 -1.58 9.63 -0.84
CA THR A 150 -0.51 8.72 -0.39
C THR A 150 -0.49 8.51 1.11
N ASN A 151 0.26 7.51 1.60
CA ASN A 151 0.46 7.33 3.04
C ASN A 151 1.47 8.35 3.57
N HIS A 152 0.98 9.52 3.98
CA HIS A 152 1.82 10.58 4.51
C HIS A 152 2.48 10.25 5.85
N TYR A 153 1.92 9.35 6.66
CA TYR A 153 2.59 8.85 7.85
C TYR A 153 3.90 8.15 7.47
N SER A 154 3.85 7.18 6.55
CA SER A 154 5.05 6.45 6.10
C SER A 154 6.06 7.38 5.43
N ARG A 155 5.60 8.25 4.53
CA ARG A 155 6.46 9.28 3.89
C ARG A 155 7.23 10.12 4.91
N ILE A 156 6.55 10.57 5.98
CA ILE A 156 7.16 11.40 7.01
C ILE A 156 8.15 10.58 7.84
N VAL A 157 7.78 9.37 8.27
CA VAL A 157 8.67 8.48 9.03
C VAL A 157 9.98 8.27 8.27
N HIS A 158 9.93 7.81 7.02
CA HIS A 158 11.15 7.63 6.20
C HIS A 158 11.97 8.92 6.06
N SER A 159 11.32 10.09 5.90
CA SER A 159 12.05 11.36 5.75
C SER A 159 12.84 11.80 6.98
N TYR A 160 12.52 11.24 8.16
CA TYR A 160 13.22 11.51 9.41
C TYR A 160 14.19 10.40 9.83
N GLU A 161 14.16 9.24 9.16
CA GLU A 161 15.13 8.17 9.38
C GLU A 161 16.48 8.54 8.74
N VAL A 162 17.58 8.24 9.43
CA VAL A 162 18.94 8.71 9.07
C VAL A 162 19.36 8.24 7.68
N ASP A 163 18.98 7.02 7.31
CA ASP A 163 19.27 6.40 6.01
C ASP A 163 18.02 6.31 5.11
N GLY A 164 16.91 6.94 5.51
CA GLY A 164 15.62 6.87 4.82
C GLY A 164 14.86 5.56 5.03
N ARG A 165 15.39 4.63 5.83
CA ARG A 165 14.85 3.27 5.97
C ARG A 165 14.08 3.09 7.27
N GLY A 166 12.98 2.37 7.22
CA GLY A 166 12.21 2.04 8.41
C GLY A 166 10.94 1.28 8.07
N TYR A 167 10.37 0.61 9.06
CA TYR A 167 9.15 -0.19 8.88
C TYR A 167 7.92 0.64 9.25
N ALA A 168 7.31 1.32 8.29
CA ALA A 168 6.20 2.25 8.53
C ALA A 168 4.81 1.69 8.16
N PHE A 169 4.75 0.54 7.49
CA PHE A 169 3.52 -0.22 7.20
C PHE A 169 3.82 -1.71 7.02
N PRO A 170 2.83 -2.63 7.07
CA PRO A 170 3.07 -4.08 7.19
C PRO A 170 3.93 -4.74 6.11
N TYR A 171 4.08 -4.13 4.93
CA TYR A 171 4.82 -4.68 3.80
C TYR A 171 5.86 -3.69 3.24
N ASP A 172 6.48 -2.89 4.11
CA ASP A 172 7.54 -1.95 3.73
C ASP A 172 8.80 -2.64 3.19
N ASP A 173 8.94 -3.93 3.48
CA ASP A 173 9.99 -4.82 3.01
C ASP A 173 9.87 -5.19 1.52
N VAL A 174 8.72 -4.93 0.89
CA VAL A 174 8.58 -5.07 -0.57
C VAL A 174 9.43 -4.02 -1.26
N ASN A 175 10.39 -4.43 -2.07
CA ASN A 175 11.26 -3.54 -2.84
C ASN A 175 11.48 -4.11 -4.24
N PRO A 176 11.76 -3.28 -5.27
CA PRO A 176 12.20 -3.79 -6.57
C PRO A 176 13.47 -4.64 -6.42
N ASP A 177 13.68 -5.57 -7.35
CA ASP A 177 14.90 -6.39 -7.36
C ASP A 177 16.17 -5.51 -7.40
N GLY A 178 17.22 -5.96 -6.73
CA GLY A 178 18.50 -5.25 -6.63
C GLY A 178 18.87 -4.93 -5.18
N ASN A 179 19.49 -3.77 -4.97
CA ASN A 179 19.98 -3.32 -3.66
C ASN A 179 19.04 -2.31 -2.98
N GLU A 180 17.82 -2.16 -3.50
CA GLU A 180 16.83 -1.26 -2.92
C GLU A 180 16.34 -1.81 -1.58
N ASN A 181 16.39 -0.99 -0.53
CA ASN A 181 15.88 -1.34 0.79
C ASN A 181 15.25 -0.11 1.44
N ALA A 182 13.93 -0.07 1.50
CA ALA A 182 13.17 0.97 2.19
C ALA A 182 12.84 0.62 3.65
N SER A 183 12.81 -0.66 4.04
CA SER A 183 12.40 -1.10 5.37
C SER A 183 13.53 -1.13 6.40
N GLY A 184 14.78 -1.25 5.94
CA GLY A 184 15.96 -1.42 6.76
C GLY A 184 16.22 -2.88 7.19
N VAL A 185 15.44 -3.84 6.69
CA VAL A 185 15.56 -5.28 6.95
C VAL A 185 15.74 -6.09 5.68
#